data_AF-A0A7I8EQL0-F1
#
_entry.id   AF-A0A7I8EQL0-F1
#
_cell.length_a   1.000
_cell.length_b   1.000
_cell.length_c   1.000
_cell.angle_alpha   90.00
_cell.angle_beta   90.00
_cell.angle_gamma   90.00
#
_symmetry.space_group_name_H-M   'P 1'
#
loop_
_entity.id
_entity.type
_entity.pdbx_description
1 polymer ?
#
loop_
_entity_poly.entity_id
_entity_poly.type
_entity_poly.pdbx_seq_one_letter_code
_entity_poly.pdbx_strand_id
1 'polypeptide(L)'
;MELIIFIGLQASGKSSFYQRQLATGNAYDYVSKDLLYNNRNKARRQQQLIEEALQAGHSVVVDNTNATLADRAELIRQGRQYATTITGYYFESQVSQCLERNRTRSGKARVPDIAIFATLKRLVRPSYQEGFDQLFYVRLGDDDTFEIQHWKEDEISHG
;
A
#
# COMPACT_ATOMS: atom_id res chain seq x y z
N MET A 1 -5.38 -0.21 18.00
CA MET A 1 -4.47 -0.75 16.97
C MET A 1 -5.01 -0.42 15.60
N GLU A 2 -4.14 -0.31 14.62
CA GLU A 2 -4.48 0.01 13.25
C GLU A 2 -3.76 -0.92 12.27
N LEU A 3 -4.45 -1.33 11.21
CA LEU A 3 -3.86 -2.00 10.05
C LEU A 3 -3.93 -1.05 8.85
N ILE A 4 -2.78 -0.53 8.46
CA ILE A 4 -2.62 0.37 7.32
C ILE A 4 -2.28 -0.45 6.07
N ILE A 5 -3.06 -0.26 5.00
CA ILE A 5 -2.87 -0.92 3.71
C ILE A 5 -2.53 0.13 2.67
N PHE A 6 -1.33 0.06 2.10
CA PHE A 6 -0.98 0.91 0.96
C PHE A 6 -1.48 0.30 -0.35
N ILE A 7 -1.96 1.16 -1.26
CA ILE A 7 -2.59 0.78 -2.52
C ILE A 7 -2.02 1.66 -3.62
N GLY A 8 -1.36 1.08 -4.63
CA GLY A 8 -0.83 1.86 -5.76
C GLY A 8 0.33 1.20 -6.48
N LEU A 9 0.77 1.77 -7.61
CA LEU A 9 1.79 1.16 -8.48
C LEU A 9 3.16 1.06 -7.82
N GLN A 10 4.00 0.16 -8.31
CA GLN A 10 5.43 0.19 -7.99
C GLN A 10 5.98 1.59 -8.32
N ALA A 11 6.86 2.10 -7.47
CA ALA A 11 7.42 3.46 -7.58
C ALA A 11 6.42 4.62 -7.43
N SER A 12 5.22 4.40 -6.88
CA SER A 12 4.25 5.45 -6.53
C SER A 12 4.56 6.23 -5.24
N GLY A 13 5.75 6.06 -4.65
CA GLY A 13 6.15 6.78 -3.43
C GLY A 13 5.75 6.15 -2.08
N LYS A 14 5.05 5.00 -2.05
CA LYS A 14 4.62 4.30 -0.82
C LYS A 14 5.68 4.17 0.28
N SER A 15 6.83 3.59 -0.05
CA SER A 15 7.88 3.36 0.94
C SER A 15 8.48 4.67 1.44
N SER A 16 8.61 5.67 0.58
CA SER A 16 9.03 7.03 0.97
C SER A 16 7.98 7.70 1.87
N PHE A 17 6.70 7.49 1.58
CA PHE A 17 5.60 8.00 2.39
C PHE A 17 5.65 7.42 3.82
N TYR A 18 5.83 6.11 3.95
CA TYR A 18 6.01 5.49 5.27
C TYR A 18 7.14 6.16 6.06
N GLN A 19 8.32 6.29 5.44
CA GLN A 19 9.50 6.86 6.11
C GLN A 19 9.31 8.32 6.51
N ARG A 20 8.66 9.13 5.67
CA ARG A 20 8.54 10.58 5.88
C ARG A 20 7.33 10.96 6.74
N GLN A 21 6.23 10.22 6.66
CA GLN A 21 4.94 10.60 7.26
C GLN A 21 4.51 9.72 8.43
N LEU A 22 4.83 8.41 8.42
CA LEU A 22 4.31 7.48 9.42
C LEU A 22 5.37 7.03 10.44
N ALA A 23 6.61 6.82 9.99
CA ALA A 23 7.69 6.30 10.84
C ALA A 23 8.14 7.26 11.96
N THR A 24 7.83 8.55 11.83
CA THR A 24 8.22 9.58 12.80
C THR A 24 7.20 9.78 13.92
N GLY A 25 5.95 9.35 13.74
CA GLY A 25 4.84 9.66 14.64
C GLY A 25 4.36 8.52 15.52
N ASN A 26 4.36 7.28 15.02
CA ASN A 26 3.89 6.09 15.74
C ASN A 26 4.78 4.87 15.41
N ALA A 27 4.93 3.96 16.37
CA ALA A 27 5.60 2.68 16.12
C ALA A 27 4.65 1.75 15.34
N TYR A 28 4.92 1.60 14.04
CA TYR A 28 4.27 0.61 13.19
C TYR A 28 5.24 -0.51 12.86
N ASP A 29 4.76 -1.75 12.93
CA ASP A 29 5.46 -2.87 12.31
C ASP A 29 5.30 -2.77 10.79
N TYR A 30 6.41 -2.63 10.08
CA TYR A 30 6.43 -2.46 8.62
C TYR A 30 6.59 -3.82 7.93
N VAL A 31 5.57 -4.22 7.17
CA VAL A 31 5.53 -5.51 6.47
C VAL A 31 5.49 -5.29 4.96
N SER A 32 6.48 -5.80 4.25
CA SER A 32 6.53 -5.78 2.78
C SER A 32 7.07 -7.08 2.21
N LYS A 33 6.39 -7.65 1.20
CA LYS A 33 6.89 -8.82 0.45
C LYS A 33 8.26 -8.59 -0.21
N ASP A 34 8.66 -7.35 -0.43
CA ASP A 34 9.97 -7.02 -1.02
C ASP A 34 11.12 -7.32 -0.03
N LEU A 35 10.85 -7.18 1.28
CA LEU A 35 11.78 -7.57 2.34
C LEU A 35 11.85 -9.09 2.55
N LEU A 36 10.84 -9.83 2.07
CA LEU A 36 10.74 -11.29 2.19
C LEU A 36 11.36 -12.05 1.01
N TYR A 37 12.36 -11.47 0.35
CA TYR A 37 12.86 -11.95 -0.94
C TYR A 37 13.38 -13.40 -0.95
N ASN A 38 13.92 -13.89 0.18
CA ASN A 38 14.40 -15.28 0.33
C ASN A 38 13.30 -16.28 0.72
N ASN A 39 12.08 -15.81 1.00
CA ASN A 39 11.01 -16.70 1.44
C ASN A 39 10.30 -17.34 0.25
N ARG A 40 10.23 -18.67 0.24
CA ARG A 40 9.55 -19.45 -0.82
C ARG A 40 8.04 -19.17 -0.87
N ASN A 41 7.43 -18.79 0.26
CA ASN A 41 6.01 -18.45 0.35
C ASN A 41 5.83 -17.07 1.03
N LYS A 42 6.13 -16.02 0.27
CA LYS A 42 6.04 -14.62 0.73
C LYS A 42 4.65 -14.24 1.21
N ALA A 43 3.61 -14.75 0.56
CA ALA A 43 2.22 -14.48 0.93
C ALA A 43 1.94 -15.01 2.34
N ARG A 44 2.18 -16.31 2.58
CA ARG A 44 2.02 -16.90 3.90
C ARG A 44 2.87 -16.20 4.97
N ARG A 45 4.14 -15.89 4.68
CA ARG A 45 4.99 -15.23 5.68
C ARG A 45 4.52 -13.81 6.00
N GLN A 46 4.04 -13.05 5.01
CA GLN A 46 3.42 -11.76 5.28
C GLN A 46 2.21 -11.88 6.20
N GLN A 47 1.32 -12.84 5.94
CA GLN A 47 0.13 -13.06 6.78
C GLN A 47 0.54 -13.37 8.22
N GLN A 48 1.53 -14.25 8.42
CA GLN A 48 2.06 -14.57 9.74
C GLN A 48 2.63 -13.34 10.46
N LEU A 49 3.40 -12.50 9.75
CA LEU A 49 3.96 -11.28 10.36
C LEU A 49 2.89 -10.29 10.79
N ILE A 50 1.84 -10.13 9.98
CA ILE A 50 0.69 -9.29 10.33
C ILE A 50 -0.02 -9.89 11.56
N GLU A 51 -0.28 -11.19 11.55
CA GLU A 51 -0.94 -11.90 12.64
C GLU A 51 -0.16 -11.78 13.97
N GLU A 52 1.14 -12.06 13.94
CA GLU A 52 2.06 -11.95 15.07
C GLU A 52 2.03 -10.54 15.68
N ALA A 53 2.10 -9.49 14.85
CA ALA A 53 2.07 -8.11 15.29
C ALA A 53 0.72 -7.70 15.88
N LEU A 54 -0.38 -8.06 15.22
CA LEU A 54 -1.73 -7.74 15.72
C LEU A 54 -2.06 -8.50 17.01
N GLN A 55 -1.62 -9.75 17.15
CA GLN A 55 -1.72 -10.51 18.41
C GLN A 55 -0.94 -9.84 19.54
N ALA A 56 0.20 -9.24 19.23
CA ALA A 56 1.04 -8.52 20.19
C ALA A 56 0.52 -7.13 20.58
N GLY A 57 -0.59 -6.66 19.99
CA GLY A 57 -1.11 -5.33 20.29
C GLY A 57 -0.54 -4.21 19.42
N HIS A 58 0.23 -4.52 18.37
CA HIS A 58 0.92 -3.53 17.55
C HIS A 58 0.08 -3.07 16.35
N SER A 59 0.32 -1.84 15.90
CA SER A 59 -0.20 -1.36 14.62
C SER A 59 0.75 -1.76 13.48
N VAL A 60 0.20 -2.03 12.29
CA VAL A 60 0.95 -2.60 11.17
C VAL A 60 0.74 -1.78 9.91
N VAL A 61 1.81 -1.58 9.13
CA VAL A 61 1.75 -1.02 7.77
C VAL A 61 2.13 -2.10 6.77
N VAL A 62 1.26 -2.35 5.78
CA VAL A 62 1.48 -3.28 4.68
C VAL A 62 1.84 -2.51 3.41
N ASP A 63 3.15 -2.45 3.09
CA ASP A 63 3.67 -1.77 1.89
C ASP A 63 3.89 -2.75 0.75
N ASN A 64 2.80 -3.00 0.02
CA ASN A 64 2.79 -3.68 -1.27
C ASN A 64 1.90 -2.91 -2.24
N THR A 65 1.73 -3.42 -3.46
CA THR A 65 0.90 -2.73 -4.45
C THR A 65 -0.59 -2.83 -4.15
N ASN A 66 -1.04 -3.96 -3.58
CA ASN A 66 -2.42 -4.26 -3.19
C ASN A 66 -3.47 -3.80 -4.22
N ALA A 67 -3.17 -4.07 -5.49
CA ALA A 67 -3.84 -3.46 -6.63
C ALA A 67 -5.30 -3.92 -6.80
N THR A 68 -5.60 -5.16 -6.43
CA THR A 68 -6.94 -5.76 -6.63
C THR A 68 -7.75 -5.80 -5.35
N LEU A 69 -9.08 -5.89 -5.49
CA LEU A 69 -10.01 -6.14 -4.39
C LEU A 69 -9.62 -7.40 -3.61
N ALA A 70 -9.24 -8.48 -4.30
CA ALA A 70 -8.85 -9.73 -3.65
C ALA A 70 -7.57 -9.61 -2.82
N ASP A 71 -6.57 -8.84 -3.30
CA ASP A 71 -5.35 -8.57 -2.54
C ASP A 71 -5.68 -7.88 -1.20
N ARG A 72 -6.64 -6.96 -1.21
CA ARG A 72 -7.05 -6.17 -0.04
C ARG A 72 -8.00 -6.92 0.87
N ALA A 73 -8.96 -7.66 0.33
CA ALA A 73 -9.94 -8.44 1.08
C ALA A 73 -9.28 -9.38 2.09
N GLU A 74 -8.17 -10.02 1.71
CA GLU A 74 -7.44 -10.91 2.61
C GLU A 74 -6.82 -10.17 3.80
N LEU A 75 -6.25 -8.98 3.57
CA LEU A 75 -5.66 -8.14 4.63
C LEU A 75 -6.76 -7.58 5.55
N ILE A 76 -7.86 -7.09 4.98
CA ILE A 76 -9.01 -6.56 5.72
C ILE A 76 -9.58 -7.66 6.62
N ARG A 77 -9.81 -8.86 6.06
CA ARG A 77 -10.30 -10.02 6.81
C ARG A 77 -9.40 -10.34 8.01
N GLN A 78 -8.08 -10.31 7.83
CA GLN A 78 -7.13 -10.53 8.91
C GLN A 78 -7.22 -9.45 9.98
N GLY A 79 -7.17 -8.16 9.60
CA GLY A 79 -7.26 -7.06 10.57
C GLY A 79 -8.56 -7.09 11.39
N ARG A 80 -9.69 -7.40 10.76
CA ARG A 80 -11.00 -7.50 11.43
C ARG A 80 -11.05 -8.57 12.53
N GLN A 81 -10.24 -9.63 12.45
CA GLN A 81 -10.15 -10.65 13.51
C GLN A 81 -9.59 -10.09 14.82
N TYR A 82 -8.86 -8.98 14.76
CA TYR A 82 -8.19 -8.34 15.90
C TYR A 82 -8.82 -7.00 16.29
N ALA A 83 -10.03 -6.71 15.80
CA ALA A 83 -10.75 -5.46 16.04
C ALA A 83 -9.90 -4.21 15.77
N THR A 84 -9.04 -4.25 14.75
CA THR A 84 -8.22 -3.10 14.36
C THR A 84 -9.01 -2.13 13.49
N THR A 85 -8.63 -0.84 13.58
CA THR A 85 -9.05 0.14 12.57
C THR A 85 -8.33 -0.18 11.26
N ILE A 86 -9.08 -0.33 10.18
CA ILE A 86 -8.55 -0.65 8.85
C ILE A 86 -8.46 0.63 8.01
N THR A 87 -7.23 1.07 7.73
CA THR A 87 -6.97 2.32 7.00
C THR A 87 -6.31 2.04 5.67
N GLY A 88 -6.85 2.58 4.58
CA GLY A 88 -6.25 2.47 3.25
C GLY A 88 -5.66 3.80 2.77
N TYR A 89 -4.43 3.77 2.24
CA TYR A 89 -3.85 4.89 1.51
C TYR A 89 -3.72 4.52 0.04
N TYR A 90 -4.50 5.20 -0.80
CA TYR A 90 -4.40 5.08 -2.25
C TYR A 90 -3.43 6.13 -2.80
N PHE A 91 -2.35 5.66 -3.42
CA PHE A 91 -1.32 6.50 -4.00
C PHE A 91 -1.64 6.73 -5.48
N GLU A 92 -1.96 7.98 -5.81
CA GLU A 92 -2.06 8.43 -7.19
C GLU A 92 -0.78 8.05 -7.93
N SER A 93 -0.95 7.36 -9.04
CA SER A 93 0.17 6.86 -9.82
C SER A 93 0.11 7.46 -11.21
N GLN A 94 0.74 8.62 -11.40
CA GLN A 94 1.07 9.07 -12.76
C GLN A 94 2.05 8.08 -13.36
N VAL A 95 1.59 7.30 -14.33
CA VAL A 95 2.31 6.15 -14.87
C VAL A 95 3.68 6.55 -15.42
N SER A 96 3.76 7.69 -16.12
CA SER A 96 5.00 8.28 -16.61
C SER A 96 6.01 8.49 -15.49
N GLN A 97 5.60 9.16 -14.41
CA GLN A 97 6.45 9.40 -13.26
C GLN A 97 6.86 8.11 -12.55
N CYS A 98 5.96 7.12 -12.46
CA CYS A 98 6.28 5.81 -11.88
C CYS A 98 7.36 5.09 -12.71
N LEU A 99 7.28 5.16 -14.05
CA LEU A 99 8.28 4.59 -14.95
C LEU A 99 9.63 5.31 -14.81
N GLU A 100 9.64 6.63 -14.76
CA GLU A 100 10.85 7.43 -14.54
C GLU A 100 11.53 7.09 -13.21
N ARG A 101 10.76 7.11 -12.11
CA ARG A 101 11.25 6.71 -10.79
C ARG A 101 11.69 5.25 -10.74
N ASN A 102 11.07 4.36 -11.50
CA ASN A 102 11.50 2.97 -11.58
C ASN A 102 12.82 2.82 -12.34
N ARG A 103 13.06 3.63 -13.38
CA ARG A 103 14.30 3.61 -14.17
C ARG A 103 15.52 4.09 -13.38
N THR A 104 15.33 4.97 -12.39
CA THR A 104 16.40 5.43 -11.50
C THR A 104 16.76 4.43 -10.40
N ARG A 105 15.91 3.41 -10.16
CA ARG A 105 16.21 2.33 -9.21
C ARG A 105 17.26 1.38 -9.76
N SER A 106 17.93 0.67 -8.86
CA SER A 106 18.95 -0.32 -9.18
C SER A 106 18.62 -1.70 -8.60
N GLY A 107 19.28 -2.73 -9.12
CA GLY A 107 19.13 -4.11 -8.67
C GLY A 107 17.67 -4.59 -8.72
N LYS A 108 17.24 -5.27 -7.65
CA LYS A 108 15.89 -5.87 -7.55
C LYS A 108 14.77 -4.85 -7.33
N ALA A 109 15.10 -3.61 -6.96
CA ALA A 109 14.12 -2.54 -6.80
C ALA A 109 13.64 -1.96 -8.14
N ARG A 110 14.45 -2.11 -9.20
CA ARG A 110 14.06 -1.81 -10.58
C ARG A 110 13.32 -2.99 -11.17
N VAL A 111 12.05 -2.79 -11.50
CA VAL A 111 11.23 -3.79 -12.18
C VAL A 111 11.16 -3.52 -13.68
N PRO A 112 10.86 -4.53 -14.52
CA PRO A 112 10.56 -4.29 -15.92
C PRO A 112 9.33 -3.38 -16.09
N ASP A 113 9.34 -2.46 -17.07
CA ASP A 113 8.21 -1.55 -17.34
C ASP A 113 6.88 -2.33 -17.54
N ILE A 114 6.94 -3.53 -18.15
CA ILE A 114 5.79 -4.42 -18.33
C ILE A 114 5.12 -4.83 -17.00
N ALA A 115 5.88 -4.95 -15.91
CA ALA A 115 5.34 -5.29 -14.59
C ALA A 115 4.52 -4.13 -13.99
N ILE A 116 4.94 -2.88 -14.26
CA ILE A 116 4.20 -1.67 -13.87
C ILE A 116 2.88 -1.61 -14.64
N PHE A 117 2.92 -1.79 -15.96
CA PHE A 117 1.71 -1.82 -16.78
C PHE A 117 0.77 -2.97 -16.41
N ALA A 118 1.29 -4.16 -16.09
CA ALA A 118 0.48 -5.29 -15.63
C ALA A 118 -0.23 -5.00 -14.30
N THR A 119 0.43 -4.26 -13.41
CA THR A 119 -0.15 -3.83 -12.13
C THR A 119 -1.20 -2.74 -12.35
N LEU A 120 -0.93 -1.78 -13.23
CA LEU A 120 -1.88 -0.73 -13.61
C LEU A 120 -3.19 -1.30 -14.15
N LYS A 121 -3.13 -2.29 -15.05
CA LYS A 121 -4.33 -2.95 -15.61
C LYS A 121 -5.20 -3.62 -14.55
N ARG A 122 -4.61 -3.98 -13.41
CA ARG A 122 -5.29 -4.65 -12.29
C ARG A 122 -5.69 -3.68 -11.18
N LEU A 123 -5.19 -2.44 -11.21
CA LEU A 123 -5.37 -1.49 -10.12
C LEU A 123 -6.81 -1.00 -10.12
N VAL A 124 -7.53 -1.35 -9.06
CA VAL A 124 -8.89 -0.91 -8.80
C VAL A 124 -8.86 0.08 -7.64
N ARG A 125 -9.54 1.23 -7.80
CA ARG A 125 -9.70 2.23 -6.73
C ARG A 125 -10.35 1.58 -5.50
N PRO A 126 -9.89 1.87 -4.28
CA PRO A 126 -10.55 1.36 -3.09
C PRO A 126 -11.93 1.97 -2.88
N SER A 127 -12.77 1.29 -2.11
CA SER A 127 -14.07 1.81 -1.65
C SER A 127 -14.32 1.39 -0.20
N TYR A 128 -15.19 2.12 0.51
CA TYR A 128 -15.55 1.74 1.88
C TYR A 128 -16.30 0.40 1.94
N GLN A 129 -16.95 -0.01 0.85
CA GLN A 129 -17.64 -1.31 0.74
C GLN A 129 -16.73 -2.52 0.95
N GLU A 130 -15.41 -2.36 0.79
CA GLU A 130 -14.44 -3.42 1.05
C GLU A 130 -14.26 -3.69 2.55
N GLY A 131 -14.70 -2.78 3.41
CA GLY A 131 -14.54 -2.86 4.87
C GLY A 131 -13.37 -2.03 5.40
N PHE A 132 -12.99 -0.95 4.72
CA PHE A 132 -12.11 0.08 5.29
C PHE A 132 -12.89 0.95 6.29
N ASP A 133 -12.27 1.30 7.40
CA ASP A 133 -12.80 2.30 8.34
C ASP A 133 -12.38 3.72 7.92
N GLN A 134 -11.18 3.85 7.36
CA GLN A 134 -10.66 5.10 6.81
C GLN A 134 -10.00 4.87 5.45
N LEU A 135 -10.17 5.85 4.57
CA LEU A 135 -9.51 5.87 3.27
C LEU A 135 -8.92 7.26 3.04
N PHE A 136 -7.74 7.28 2.44
CA PHE A 136 -7.00 8.48 2.09
C PHE A 136 -6.51 8.39 0.66
N TYR A 137 -6.55 9.54 -0.02
CA TYR A 137 -5.89 9.78 -1.28
C TYR A 137 -4.53 10.42 -1.02
N VAL A 138 -3.47 9.89 -1.63
CA VAL A 138 -2.11 10.42 -1.51
C VAL A 138 -1.60 10.77 -2.89
N ARG A 139 -1.19 12.03 -3.05
CA ARG A 139 -0.49 12.52 -4.24
C ARG A 139 0.94 12.90 -3.87
N LEU A 140 1.89 12.55 -4.73
CA LEU A 140 3.28 12.98 -4.62
C LEU A 140 3.48 14.16 -5.57
N GLY A 141 3.74 15.34 -5.01
CA GLY A 141 4.09 16.55 -5.75
C GLY A 141 5.47 16.46 -6.39
N ASP A 142 5.76 17.39 -7.31
CA ASP A 142 7.04 17.46 -8.02
C ASP A 142 8.20 17.91 -7.11
N ASP A 143 7.88 18.59 -6.01
CA ASP A 143 8.81 18.99 -4.94
C ASP A 143 9.03 17.88 -3.90
N ASP A 144 8.62 16.65 -4.21
CA ASP A 144 8.79 15.48 -3.36
C ASP A 144 7.96 15.55 -2.06
N THR A 145 6.96 16.44 -2.01
CA THR A 145 5.98 16.55 -0.92
C THR A 145 4.79 15.62 -1.12
N PHE A 146 4.21 15.17 -0.01
CA PHE A 146 3.02 14.33 -0.02
C PHE A 146 1.79 15.15 0.36
N GLU A 147 0.83 15.23 -0.56
CA GLU A 147 -0.50 15.74 -0.28
C GLU A 147 -1.41 14.57 0.12
N ILE A 148 -1.98 14.66 1.33
CA ILE A 148 -2.88 13.63 1.88
C ILE A 148 -4.27 14.25 1.99
N GLN A 149 -5.25 13.61 1.37
CA GLN A 149 -6.64 14.04 1.42
C GLN A 149 -7.52 12.88 1.90
N HIS A 150 -8.58 13.19 2.64
CA HIS A 150 -9.61 12.20 2.93
C HIS A 150 -10.24 11.70 1.63
N TRP A 151 -10.48 10.39 1.56
CA TRP A 151 -11.13 9.79 0.42
C TRP A 151 -12.55 10.33 0.25
N LYS A 152 -12.84 10.85 -0.93
CA LYS A 152 -14.18 11.22 -1.34
C LYS A 152 -14.69 10.11 -2.26
N GLU A 153 -15.71 9.38 -1.82
CA GLU A 153 -16.54 8.58 -2.72
C GLU A 153 -17.37 9.57 -3.55
N ASP A 154 -16.74 10.18 -4.56
CA ASP A 154 -17.36 10.69 -5.79
C ASP A 154 -16.37 11.58 -6.56
N GLU A 155 -15.82 11.01 -7.62
CA GLU A 155 -15.91 11.57 -8.97
C GLU A 155 -15.73 10.38 -9.90
N ILE A 156 -16.86 9.78 -10.28
CA ILE A 156 -16.92 8.93 -11.46
C ILE A 156 -16.73 9.87 -12.66
N SER A 157 -15.48 10.15 -13.00
CA SER A 157 -15.17 10.73 -14.31
C SER A 157 -15.32 9.62 -15.34
N HIS A 158 -16.55 9.44 -15.82
CA HIS A 158 -16.75 8.96 -17.18
C HIS A 158 -16.05 9.96 -18.11
N GLY A 159 -14.91 9.56 -18.65
CA GLY A 159 -14.17 10.25 -19.69
C GLY A 159 -13.50 9.23 -20.59
#